data_AF-A0A4Y8JHN0-F1
#
_entry.id   AF-A0A4Y8JHN0-F1
#
_cell.length_a   1.000
_cell.length_b   1.000
_cell.length_c   1.000
_cell.angle_alpha   90.00
_cell.angle_beta   90.00
_cell.angle_gamma   90.00
#
_symmetry.space_group_name_H-M   'P 1'
#
loop_
_entity.id
_entity.type
_entity.pdbx_description
1 polymer ?
#
loop_
_entity_poly.entity_id
_entity_poly.type
_entity_poly.pdbx_seq_one_letter_code
_entity_poly.pdbx_strand_id
1 'polypeptide(L)'
;MRAFSTIRTASRTSPSSNRAAARAATCAARRSGISAEATDYEYPVHDYFVQRYAATAADTERVLSEAQRNGLVRTDLDVRHASRLITAVMDGLQQQWLLDGSVDMPAAFDEFLRGYLLPPS
;
A
#
# COMPACT_ATOMS: atom_id res chain seq x y z
N MET A 1 -49.11 -7.64 -34.34
CA MET A 1 -49.72 -7.50 -33.00
C MET A 1 -49.57 -8.82 -32.25
N ARG A 2 -48.60 -8.91 -31.32
CA ARG A 2 -48.42 -10.06 -30.42
C ARG A 2 -48.00 -9.59 -29.03
N ALA A 3 -48.49 -10.36 -28.08
CA ALA A 3 -48.77 -10.07 -26.69
C ALA A 3 -47.54 -10.00 -25.75
N PHE A 4 -47.78 -9.35 -24.62
CA PHE A 4 -46.98 -9.34 -23.40
C PHE A 4 -46.91 -10.72 -22.71
N SER A 5 -45.86 -10.89 -21.90
CA SER A 5 -45.61 -11.92 -20.85
C SER A 5 -44.59 -13.00 -21.23
N THR A 6 -43.43 -13.05 -20.55
CA THR A 6 -43.18 -13.93 -19.39
C THR A 6 -41.78 -13.65 -18.79
N ILE A 7 -41.69 -13.73 -17.47
CA ILE A 7 -40.56 -13.47 -16.56
C ILE A 7 -39.46 -14.56 -16.62
N ARG A 8 -38.16 -14.19 -16.51
CA ARG A 8 -37.12 -15.00 -15.83
C ARG A 8 -35.89 -14.19 -15.34
N THR A 9 -35.90 -13.90 -14.03
CA THR A 9 -34.84 -14.01 -13.00
C THR A 9 -33.34 -13.68 -13.26
N ALA A 10 -32.80 -12.90 -12.29
CA ALA A 10 -31.43 -12.79 -11.75
C ALA A 10 -30.35 -12.12 -12.63
N SER A 11 -29.52 -11.19 -12.15
CA SER A 11 -28.86 -11.14 -10.84
C SER A 11 -28.49 -9.71 -10.44
N ARG A 12 -28.56 -9.43 -9.13
CA ARG A 12 -28.10 -8.21 -8.48
C ARG A 12 -26.58 -8.20 -8.45
N THR A 13 -25.93 -7.20 -9.02
CA THR A 13 -24.57 -6.79 -8.61
C THR A 13 -24.68 -5.53 -7.75
N SER A 14 -24.40 -5.73 -6.46
CA SER A 14 -24.42 -4.72 -5.40
C SER A 14 -23.37 -3.63 -5.63
N PRO A 15 -23.68 -2.32 -5.44
CA PRO A 15 -22.72 -1.23 -5.64
C PRO A 15 -21.76 -1.01 -4.46
N SER A 16 -21.40 -2.06 -3.71
CA SER A 16 -20.60 -1.94 -2.47
C SER A 16 -19.07 -2.06 -2.66
N SER A 17 -18.54 -2.28 -3.86
CA SER A 17 -17.08 -2.49 -4.03
C SER A 17 -16.24 -1.23 -4.21
N ASN A 18 -16.82 -0.03 -4.39
CA ASN A 18 -16.04 1.14 -4.84
C ASN A 18 -15.80 2.25 -3.79
N ARG A 19 -16.20 2.05 -2.53
CA ARG A 19 -16.00 3.05 -1.45
C ARG A 19 -14.65 2.93 -0.73
N ALA A 20 -13.99 1.77 -0.80
CA ALA A 20 -12.67 1.57 -0.22
C ALA A 20 -11.56 2.23 -1.06
N ALA A 21 -11.66 2.15 -2.39
CA ALA A 21 -10.73 2.80 -3.33
C ALA A 21 -10.78 4.33 -3.24
N ALA A 22 -11.97 4.91 -3.05
CA ALA A 22 -12.16 6.36 -2.94
C ALA A 22 -11.51 6.98 -1.67
N ARG A 23 -11.36 6.21 -0.59
CA ARG A 23 -10.70 6.68 0.65
C ARG A 23 -9.17 6.58 0.60
N ALA A 24 -8.63 5.63 -0.16
CA ALA A 24 -7.19 5.55 -0.43
C ALA A 24 -6.71 6.72 -1.31
N ALA A 25 -7.55 7.17 -2.25
CA ALA A 25 -7.25 8.30 -3.14
C ALA A 25 -7.10 9.64 -2.41
N THR A 26 -7.80 9.88 -1.29
CA THR A 26 -7.67 11.12 -0.51
C THR A 26 -6.35 11.22 0.28
N CYS A 27 -5.67 10.11 0.56
CA CYS A 27 -4.33 10.13 1.17
C CYS A 27 -3.23 10.50 0.17
N ALA A 28 -3.41 10.20 -1.12
CA ALA A 28 -2.39 10.45 -2.16
C ALA A 28 -2.27 11.94 -2.54
N ALA A 29 -3.35 12.72 -2.40
CA ALA A 29 -3.42 14.09 -2.90
C ALA A 29 -2.61 15.15 -2.09
N ARG A 30 -1.95 14.78 -0.99
CA ARG A 30 -1.19 15.74 -0.14
C ARG A 30 0.34 15.65 -0.29
N ARG A 31 0.88 14.79 -1.16
CA ARG A 31 2.33 14.53 -1.25
C ARG A 31 3.00 15.12 -2.50
N SER A 32 2.57 16.28 -2.98
CA SER A 32 3.14 16.90 -4.21
C SER A 32 4.09 18.07 -3.95
N GLY A 33 4.73 18.20 -2.79
CA GLY A 33 5.59 19.36 -2.51
C GLY A 33 6.69 19.24 -1.46
N ILE A 34 7.15 18.04 -1.07
CA ILE A 34 8.21 17.90 -0.05
C ILE A 34 9.23 16.84 -0.47
N SER A 35 9.79 16.95 -1.68
CA SER A 35 10.86 16.03 -2.11
C SER A 35 12.21 16.71 -2.32
N ALA A 36 12.33 18.04 -2.17
CA ALA A 36 13.59 18.75 -2.40
C ALA A 36 14.03 19.69 -1.25
N GLU A 37 13.12 20.25 -0.45
CA GLU A 37 13.48 21.26 0.58
C GLU A 37 13.66 20.69 2.00
N ALA A 38 13.40 19.39 2.23
CA ALA A 38 13.44 18.77 3.57
C ALA A 38 14.80 18.15 3.95
N THR A 39 15.87 18.47 3.22
CA THR A 39 17.26 18.10 3.59
C THR A 39 17.98 19.21 4.35
N ASP A 40 17.30 20.33 4.63
CA ASP A 40 17.84 21.39 5.47
C ASP A 40 17.53 21.09 6.96
N TYR A 41 18.60 20.98 7.76
CA TYR A 41 18.59 20.48 9.14
C TYR A 41 17.86 21.42 10.11
N GLU A 42 17.61 22.68 9.71
CA GLU A 42 16.98 23.71 10.54
C GLU A 42 15.46 23.84 10.39
N TYR A 43 14.78 22.93 9.70
CA TYR A 43 13.32 22.95 9.61
C TYR A 43 12.66 22.03 10.64
N PRO A 44 11.68 22.52 11.45
CA PRO A 44 10.88 21.72 12.42
C PRO A 44 10.16 20.51 11.82
N VAL A 45 10.17 20.41 10.50
CA VAL A 45 9.57 19.36 9.69
C VAL A 45 10.46 18.10 9.65
N HIS A 46 11.78 18.24 9.85
CA HIS A 46 12.71 17.10 9.86
C HIS A 46 12.40 16.13 11.01
N ASP A 47 12.36 16.61 12.24
CA ASP A 47 12.08 15.80 13.44
C ASP A 47 10.71 15.11 13.35
N TYR A 48 9.72 15.79 12.77
CA TYR A 48 8.41 15.20 12.52
C TYR A 48 8.51 13.99 11.58
N PHE A 49 9.24 14.11 10.46
CA PHE A 49 9.40 12.99 9.53
C PHE A 49 10.23 11.86 10.11
N VAL A 50 11.28 12.16 10.88
CA VAL A 50 12.07 11.15 11.60
C VAL A 50 11.17 10.33 12.53
N GLN A 51 10.38 11.00 13.37
CA GLN A 51 9.46 10.33 14.29
C GLN A 51 8.39 9.54 13.55
N ARG A 52 7.84 10.09 12.46
CA ARG A 52 6.83 9.42 11.64
C ARG A 52 7.37 8.14 11.01
N TYR A 53 8.56 8.17 10.40
CA TYR A 53 9.17 6.99 9.80
C TYR A 53 9.54 5.95 10.86
N ALA A 54 10.04 6.39 12.03
CA ALA A 54 10.32 5.49 13.14
C ALA A 54 9.06 4.77 13.65
N ALA A 55 7.95 5.49 13.85
CA ALA A 55 6.67 4.91 14.25
C ALA A 55 6.13 3.93 13.20
N THR A 56 6.15 4.31 11.92
CA THR A 56 5.70 3.45 10.81
C THR A 56 6.51 2.15 10.74
N ALA A 57 7.84 2.25 10.90
CA ALA A 57 8.71 1.08 10.90
C ALA A 57 8.42 0.16 12.10
N ALA A 58 8.19 0.71 13.29
CA ALA A 58 7.87 -0.06 14.50
C ALA A 58 6.53 -0.80 14.38
N ASP A 59 5.49 -0.13 13.87
CA ASP A 59 4.18 -0.74 13.64
C ASP A 59 4.27 -1.86 12.59
N THR A 60 4.98 -1.61 11.50
CA THR A 60 5.18 -2.60 10.43
C THR A 60 6.01 -3.79 10.93
N GLU A 61 7.06 -3.57 11.70
CA GLU A 61 7.86 -4.62 12.33
C GLU A 61 7.00 -5.55 13.19
N ARG A 62 6.08 -4.99 14.00
CA ARG A 62 5.15 -5.78 14.82
C ARG A 62 4.28 -6.69 13.96
N VAL A 63 3.70 -6.15 12.88
CA VAL A 63 2.87 -6.91 11.94
C VAL A 63 3.66 -8.02 11.25
N LEU A 64 4.88 -7.73 10.77
CA LEU A 64 5.73 -8.73 10.14
C LEU A 64 6.17 -9.82 11.11
N SER A 65 6.46 -9.45 12.37
CA SER A 65 6.82 -10.42 13.42
C SER A 65 5.67 -11.38 13.70
N GLU A 66 4.43 -10.88 13.76
CA GLU A 66 3.23 -11.71 13.90
C GLU A 66 3.04 -12.61 12.66
N ALA A 67 3.22 -12.07 11.46
CA ALA A 67 3.11 -12.83 10.22
C ALA A 67 4.19 -13.94 10.09
N GLN A 68 5.43 -13.69 10.54
CA GLN A 68 6.48 -14.69 10.62
C GLN A 68 6.12 -15.82 11.59
N ARG A 69 5.62 -15.49 12.78
CA ARG A 69 5.17 -16.50 13.76
C ARG A 69 4.06 -17.40 13.23
N ASN A 70 3.24 -16.87 12.31
CA ASN A 70 2.15 -17.60 11.66
C ASN A 70 2.59 -18.31 10.36
N GLY A 71 3.87 -18.26 9.99
CA GLY A 71 4.40 -18.90 8.78
C GLY A 71 4.00 -18.23 7.46
N LEU A 72 3.49 -16.99 7.50
CA LEU A 72 3.10 -16.23 6.31
C LEU A 72 4.28 -15.48 5.68
N VAL A 73 5.24 -15.06 6.52
CA VAL A 73 6.48 -14.41 6.10
C VAL A 73 7.64 -15.36 6.37
N ARG A 74 8.62 -15.37 5.48
CA ARG A 74 9.82 -16.19 5.61
C ARG A 74 10.55 -15.91 6.94
N THR A 75 11.05 -16.96 7.57
CA THR A 75 11.60 -16.91 8.95
C THR A 75 13.04 -16.42 9.02
N ASP A 76 13.75 -16.37 7.90
CA ASP A 76 15.13 -15.90 7.75
C ASP A 76 15.24 -14.37 7.60
N LEU A 77 14.12 -13.64 7.48
CA LEU A 77 14.13 -12.18 7.40
C LEU A 77 14.33 -11.52 8.76
N ASP A 78 15.19 -10.50 8.76
CA ASP A 78 15.17 -9.46 9.77
C ASP A 78 13.96 -8.52 9.56
N VAL A 79 12.94 -8.69 10.39
CA VAL A 79 11.71 -7.88 10.38
C VAL A 79 11.95 -6.39 10.60
N ARG A 80 13.04 -5.99 11.27
CA ARG A 80 13.40 -4.58 11.47
C ARG A 80 13.86 -3.91 10.18
N HIS A 81 14.57 -4.66 9.35
CA HIS A 81 15.00 -4.19 8.03
C HIS A 81 13.86 -4.32 7.02
N ALA A 82 13.13 -5.43 7.05
CA ALA A 82 12.00 -5.65 6.17
C ALA A 82 10.90 -4.59 6.36
N SER A 83 10.64 -4.13 7.59
CA SER A 83 9.65 -3.07 7.85
C SER A 83 9.99 -1.76 7.12
N ARG A 84 11.25 -1.33 7.19
CA ARG A 84 11.74 -0.14 6.48
C ARG A 84 11.69 -0.32 4.97
N LEU A 85 12.09 -1.48 4.46
CA LEU A 85 12.11 -1.77 3.03
C LEU A 85 10.70 -1.75 2.42
N ILE A 86 9.72 -2.37 3.09
CA ILE A 86 8.33 -2.35 2.62
C ILE A 86 7.80 -0.92 2.53
N THR A 87 8.05 -0.11 3.56
CA THR A 87 7.64 1.30 3.55
C THR A 87 8.30 2.06 2.39
N ALA A 88 9.59 1.87 2.17
CA ALA A 88 10.33 2.52 1.09
C ALA A 88 9.82 2.11 -0.30
N VAL A 89 9.54 0.83 -0.52
CA VAL A 89 8.97 0.33 -1.79
C VAL A 89 7.59 0.92 -2.03
N MET A 90 6.71 0.91 -1.03
CA MET A 90 5.36 1.49 -1.15
C MET A 90 5.41 2.99 -1.43
N ASP A 91 6.22 3.76 -0.70
CA ASP A 91 6.40 5.20 -0.93
C ASP A 91 6.92 5.45 -2.36
N GLY A 92 7.93 4.70 -2.82
CA GLY A 92 8.48 4.83 -4.17
C GLY A 92 7.49 4.51 -5.28
N LEU A 93 6.70 3.44 -5.13
CA LEU A 93 5.66 3.09 -6.10
C LEU A 93 4.52 4.11 -6.11
N GLN A 94 4.16 4.65 -4.94
CA GLN A 94 3.18 5.72 -4.86
C GLN A 94 3.64 6.99 -5.59
N GLN A 95 4.91 7.37 -5.45
CA GLN A 95 5.47 8.51 -6.16
C GLN A 95 5.48 8.26 -7.68
N GLN A 96 5.86 7.06 -8.13
CA GLN A 96 5.84 6.71 -9.56
C GLN A 96 4.43 6.76 -10.15
N TRP A 97 3.43 6.22 -9.46
CA TRP A 97 2.03 6.27 -9.92
C TRP A 97 1.48 7.71 -9.99
N LEU A 98 1.88 8.58 -9.06
CA LEU A 98 1.50 9.99 -9.10
C LEU A 98 2.13 10.73 -10.29
N LEU A 99 3.32 10.33 -10.72
CA LEU A 99 4.01 10.88 -11.89
C LEU A 99 3.48 10.29 -13.20
N ASP A 100 3.15 9.01 -13.20
CA ASP A 100 2.67 8.25 -14.35
C ASP A 100 1.54 7.29 -13.93
N GLY A 101 0.32 7.64 -14.31
CA GLY A 101 -0.87 6.85 -13.99
C GLY A 101 -0.95 5.49 -14.69
N SER A 102 -0.03 5.18 -15.62
CA SER A 102 0.07 3.86 -16.24
C SER A 102 0.77 2.82 -15.37
N VAL A 103 1.45 3.26 -14.29
CA VAL A 103 2.14 2.36 -13.36
C VAL A 103 1.13 1.52 -12.58
N ASP A 104 1.21 0.20 -12.73
CA ASP A 104 0.43 -0.74 -11.92
C ASP A 104 1.11 -0.95 -10.55
N MET A 105 0.90 0.01 -9.64
CA MET A 105 1.43 -0.04 -8.27
C MET A 105 1.04 -1.32 -7.53
N PRO A 106 -0.24 -1.78 -7.54
CA PRO A 106 -0.61 -3.04 -6.91
C PRO A 106 0.18 -4.25 -7.43
N ALA A 107 0.33 -4.38 -8.74
CA ALA A 107 1.08 -5.50 -9.33
C ALA A 107 2.56 -5.48 -8.94
N ALA A 108 3.21 -4.31 -9.01
CA ALA A 108 4.61 -4.15 -8.63
C ALA A 108 4.84 -4.44 -7.13
N PHE A 109 3.91 -4.02 -6.26
CA PHE A 109 4.02 -4.30 -4.84
C PHE A 109 3.82 -5.79 -4.54
N ASP A 110 2.86 -6.44 -5.20
CA ASP A 110 2.60 -7.88 -5.07
C ASP A 110 3.79 -8.74 -5.56
N GLU A 111 4.46 -8.31 -6.63
CA GLU A 111 5.74 -8.90 -7.07
C GLU A 111 6.81 -8.80 -5.98
N PHE A 112 6.97 -7.61 -5.39
CA PHE A 112 7.91 -7.42 -4.28
C PHE A 112 7.56 -8.30 -3.06
N LEU A 113 6.29 -8.39 -2.67
CA LEU A 113 5.86 -9.25 -1.56
C LEU A 113 6.22 -10.71 -1.83
N ARG A 114 5.91 -11.23 -3.02
CA ARG A 114 6.23 -12.61 -3.42
C ARG A 114 7.72 -12.89 -3.44
N GLY A 115 8.52 -11.99 -4.01
CA GLY A 115 9.96 -12.19 -4.14
C GLY A 115 10.73 -12.03 -2.83
N TYR A 116 10.30 -11.08 -1.99
CA TYR A 116 11.06 -10.68 -0.81
C TYR A 116 10.50 -11.23 0.51
N LEU A 117 9.18 -11.14 0.75
CA LEU A 117 8.59 -11.46 2.07
C LEU A 117 8.03 -12.87 2.17
N LEU A 118 7.44 -13.38 1.10
CA LEU A 118 6.77 -14.66 1.15
C LEU A 118 7.79 -15.81 1.07
N PRO A 119 7.49 -16.94 1.73
CA PRO A 119 8.29 -18.15 1.55
C PRO A 119 8.21 -18.60 0.09
N PRO A 120 9.31 -19.15 -0.48
CA PRO A 120 9.27 -19.73 -1.82
C PRO A 120 8.26 -20.88 -1.84
N SER A 121 7.37 -20.87 -2.84
CA SER A 121 6.41 -21.93 -3.12
C SER A 121 7.06 -23.17 -3.72
#